data_AF-A0AAN7RP61-F1
#
_entry.id   AF-A0AAN7RP61-F1
#
_cell.length_a   1.000
_cell.length_b   1.000
_cell.length_c   1.000
_cell.angle_alpha   90.00
_cell.angle_beta   90.00
_cell.angle_gamma   90.00
#
_symmetry.space_group_name_H-M   'P 1'
#
loop_
_entity.id
_entity.type
_entity.pdbx_description
1 polymer ?
#
loop_
_entity_poly.entity_id
_entity_poly.type
_entity_poly.pdbx_seq_one_letter_code
_entity_poly.pdbx_strand_id
1 'polypeptide(L)'
;MASLTTLCLSFLLLLFTSSTRSAPQRRPVDVPFSRNYVPTWAFDHIKYLNGGSEIHLMLDKYTVNAKFCATQGTKWWDQKEFQDLDAVQYRRLQWVRNKYTIYNYCTDRVRFPAVPIECRRDRDI
;
A
#
# COMPACT_ATOMS: atom_id res chain seq x y z
N MET A 1 38.07 -41.58 31.35
CA MET A 1 38.36 -40.45 32.25
C MET A 1 38.13 -39.16 31.46
N ALA A 2 36.98 -38.51 31.63
CA ALA A 2 36.75 -37.22 30.98
C ALA A 2 37.72 -36.20 31.59
N SER A 3 38.46 -35.48 30.74
CA SER A 3 39.40 -34.45 31.18
C SER A 3 38.65 -33.31 31.87
N LEU A 4 39.26 -32.70 32.89
CA LEU A 4 38.73 -31.51 33.57
C LEU A 4 38.41 -30.38 32.58
N THR A 5 39.15 -30.33 31.47
CA THR A 5 38.93 -29.38 30.37
C THR A 5 37.64 -29.65 29.60
N THR A 6 37.30 -30.93 29.37
CA THR A 6 36.05 -31.30 28.67
C THR A 6 34.80 -31.01 29.50
N LEU A 7 34.88 -31.17 30.83
CA LEU A 7 33.78 -30.81 31.73
C LEU A 7 33.57 -29.29 31.79
N CYS A 8 34.66 -28.51 31.83
CA CYS A 8 34.59 -27.05 31.87
C CYS A 8 34.00 -26.45 30.58
N LEU A 9 34.40 -26.98 29.41
CA LEU A 9 33.84 -26.60 28.10
C LEU A 9 32.34 -26.91 27.99
N SER A 10 31.91 -28.05 28.52
CA SER A 10 30.49 -28.44 28.51
C SER A 10 29.62 -27.55 29.42
N PHE A 11 30.14 -27.14 30.58
CA PHE A 11 29.44 -26.25 31.51
C PHE A 11 29.34 -24.82 30.95
N LEU A 12 30.39 -24.35 30.25
CA LEU A 12 30.37 -23.06 29.55
C LEU A 12 29.35 -23.05 28.40
N LEU A 13 29.24 -24.13 27.61
CA LEU A 13 28.24 -24.26 26.55
C LEU A 13 26.78 -24.22 27.09
N LEU A 14 26.53 -24.79 28.28
CA LEU A 14 25.22 -24.76 28.94
C LEU A 14 24.86 -23.36 29.50
N LEU A 15 25.84 -22.52 29.80
CA LEU A 15 25.62 -21.13 30.22
C LEU A 15 25.32 -20.18 29.05
N PHE A 16 25.71 -20.55 27.82
CA PHE A 16 25.43 -19.78 26.60
C PHE A 16 24.05 -20.06 25.99
N THR A 17 23.31 -21.08 26.44
CA THR A 17 21.88 -21.22 26.09
C THR A 17 21.06 -20.23 26.90
N SER A 18 21.25 -18.95 26.59
CA SER A 18 20.40 -17.87 27.07
C SER A 18 18.99 -18.14 26.58
N SER A 19 18.09 -18.46 27.49
CA SER A 19 16.66 -18.54 27.20
C SER A 19 16.21 -17.17 26.69
N THR A 20 16.05 -17.04 25.37
CA THR A 20 15.44 -15.86 24.75
C THR A 20 13.98 -15.83 25.20
N ARG A 21 13.68 -15.07 26.27
CA ARG A 21 12.29 -14.78 26.63
C ARG A 21 11.73 -13.86 25.56
N SER A 22 11.11 -14.48 24.56
CA SER A 22 10.29 -13.76 23.60
C SER A 22 9.13 -13.13 24.37
N ALA A 23 9.02 -11.81 24.34
CA ALA A 23 7.84 -11.14 24.89
C ALA A 23 6.59 -11.67 24.16
N PRO A 24 5.47 -11.94 24.87
CA PRO A 24 4.24 -12.34 24.20
C PRO A 24 3.86 -11.26 23.18
N GLN A 25 3.58 -11.68 21.95
CA GLN A 25 3.10 -10.75 20.92
C GLN A 25 1.86 -10.02 21.44
N ARG A 26 1.87 -8.70 21.32
CA ARG A 26 0.69 -7.89 21.64
C ARG A 26 -0.44 -8.35 20.74
N ARG A 27 -1.59 -8.68 21.34
CA ARG A 27 -2.79 -9.00 20.57
C ARG A 27 -3.20 -7.74 19.80
N PRO A 28 -3.61 -7.86 18.52
CA PRO A 28 -4.19 -6.73 17.81
C PRO A 28 -5.40 -6.24 18.61
N VAL A 29 -5.38 -4.96 18.95
CA VAL A 29 -6.54 -4.30 19.58
C VAL A 29 -7.52 -4.02 18.46
N ASP A 30 -8.70 -4.62 18.55
CA ASP A 30 -9.80 -4.32 17.64
C ASP A 30 -10.27 -2.88 17.89
N VAL A 31 -10.01 -1.99 16.94
CA VAL A 31 -10.34 -0.57 17.03
C VAL A 31 -11.37 -0.23 15.96
N PRO A 32 -12.45 0.52 16.31
CA PRO A 32 -13.46 0.92 15.33
C PRO A 32 -12.85 1.67 14.14
N PHE A 33 -13.31 1.37 12.93
CA PHE A 33 -12.79 1.96 11.68
C PHE A 33 -12.73 3.50 11.72
N SER A 34 -13.77 4.12 12.31
CA SER A 34 -13.94 5.57 12.43
C SER A 34 -12.87 6.28 13.27
N ARG A 35 -12.04 5.55 14.02
CA ARG A 35 -10.91 6.12 14.77
C ARG A 35 -9.74 6.49 13.87
N ASN A 36 -9.52 5.73 12.80
CA ASN A 36 -8.34 5.85 11.94
C ASN A 36 -8.68 6.30 10.51
N TYR A 37 -9.92 6.06 10.07
CA TYR A 37 -10.34 6.29 8.70
C TYR A 37 -11.65 7.08 8.66
N VAL A 38 -11.72 8.04 7.72
CA VAL A 38 -12.91 8.87 7.47
C VAL A 38 -13.35 8.64 6.03
N PRO A 39 -14.56 8.09 5.79
CA PRO A 39 -15.11 7.99 4.44
C PRO A 39 -15.29 9.38 3.83
N THR A 40 -14.82 9.57 2.60
CA THR A 40 -14.95 10.84 1.86
C THR A 40 -15.99 10.77 0.73
N TRP A 41 -16.51 9.58 0.43
CA TRP A 41 -17.53 9.32 -0.59
C TRP A 41 -18.30 8.03 -0.27
N ALA A 42 -19.43 7.79 -0.95
CA ALA A 42 -20.30 6.61 -0.81
C ALA A 42 -20.78 6.31 0.63
N PHE A 43 -21.20 7.35 1.35
CA PHE A 43 -21.69 7.26 2.74
C PHE A 43 -22.88 6.30 2.92
N ASP A 44 -23.68 6.12 1.87
CA ASP A 44 -24.84 5.24 1.79
C ASP A 44 -24.48 3.76 1.52
N HIS A 45 -23.26 3.47 1.06
CA HIS A 45 -22.79 2.12 0.74
C HIS A 45 -21.93 1.49 1.86
N ILE A 46 -21.76 2.18 2.99
CA ILE A 46 -20.97 1.70 4.12
C ILE A 46 -21.91 1.37 5.29
N LYS A 47 -21.97 0.10 5.66
CA LYS A 47 -22.70 -0.36 6.84
C LYS A 47 -21.73 -0.69 7.97
N TYR A 48 -21.87 -0.01 9.09
CA TYR A 48 -21.12 -0.29 10.31
C TYR A 48 -21.81 -1.39 11.11
N LEU A 49 -21.06 -2.42 11.47
CA LEU A 49 -21.47 -3.57 12.26
C LEU A 49 -20.66 -3.60 13.57
N ASN A 50 -21.18 -4.31 14.57
CA ASN A 50 -20.51 -4.52 15.87
C ASN A 50 -20.00 -3.23 16.55
N GLY A 51 -20.78 -2.14 16.49
CA GLY A 51 -20.36 -0.85 17.07
C GLY A 51 -19.24 -0.14 16.31
N GLY A 52 -18.99 -0.52 15.05
CA GLY A 52 -18.03 0.12 14.14
C GLY A 52 -16.69 -0.61 14.02
N SER A 53 -16.49 -1.76 14.68
CA SER A 53 -15.30 -2.60 14.47
C SER A 53 -15.34 -3.40 13.18
N GLU A 54 -16.52 -3.61 12.59
CA GLU A 54 -16.69 -4.26 11.30
C GLU A 54 -17.41 -3.32 10.33
N ILE A 55 -16.93 -3.28 9.08
CA ILE A 55 -17.55 -2.50 8.00
C ILE A 55 -17.92 -3.42 6.84
N HIS A 56 -19.16 -3.33 6.38
CA HIS A 56 -19.61 -3.98 5.17
C HIS A 56 -19.84 -2.91 4.10
N LEU A 57 -19.10 -3.05 3.00
CA LEU A 57 -19.36 -2.30 1.78
C LEU A 57 -20.51 -3.00 1.04
N MET A 58 -21.68 -2.38 1.05
CA MET A 58 -22.85 -2.90 0.36
C MET A 58 -22.90 -2.25 -1.01
N LEU A 59 -22.60 -3.03 -2.06
CA LEU A 59 -22.94 -2.65 -3.42
C LEU A 59 -24.33 -3.25 -3.71
N ASP A 60 -25.27 -2.41 -4.14
CA ASP A 60 -26.59 -2.91 -4.55
C ASP A 60 -26.50 -3.67 -5.89
N LYS A 61 -27.55 -4.44 -6.22
CA LYS A 61 -27.62 -5.20 -7.47
C LYS A 61 -27.42 -4.31 -8.71
N TYR A 62 -27.79 -3.03 -8.62
CA TYR A 62 -27.69 -2.08 -9.71
C TYR A 62 -26.26 -1.62 -9.92
N THR A 63 -25.53 -1.26 -8.87
CA THR A 63 -24.13 -0.82 -8.89
C THR A 63 -23.17 -1.97 -9.22
N VAL A 64 -23.41 -3.19 -8.71
CA VAL A 64 -22.57 -4.36 -9.08
C VAL A 64 -22.70 -4.71 -10.56
N ASN A 65 -23.89 -4.54 -11.13
CA ASN A 65 -24.13 -4.80 -12.56
C ASN A 65 -24.00 -3.53 -13.43
N ALA A 66 -23.74 -2.37 -12.83
CA ALA A 66 -23.56 -1.12 -13.55
C ALA A 66 -22.25 -1.21 -14.32
N LYS A 67 -22.35 -1.33 -15.64
CA LYS A 67 -21.21 -1.29 -16.55
C LYS A 67 -20.84 0.14 -16.97
N PHE A 68 -21.55 1.13 -16.45
CA PHE A 68 -21.42 2.53 -16.83
C PHE A 68 -21.65 3.45 -15.64
N CYS A 69 -21.02 4.61 -15.67
CA CYS A 69 -21.32 5.70 -14.76
C CYS A 69 -22.51 6.50 -15.30
N ALA A 70 -23.58 6.65 -14.51
CA ALA A 70 -24.79 7.39 -14.93
C ALA A 70 -24.50 8.85 -15.32
N THR A 71 -23.41 9.41 -14.80
CA THR A 71 -22.98 10.79 -15.08
C THR A 71 -21.73 10.86 -15.97
N GLN A 72 -21.38 9.77 -16.67
CA GLN A 72 -20.21 9.73 -17.57
C GLN A 72 -20.28 10.87 -18.59
N GLY A 73 -19.23 11.66 -18.71
CA GLY A 73 -19.14 12.77 -19.68
C GLY A 73 -19.77 14.07 -19.20
N THR A 74 -20.53 14.07 -18.10
CA THR A 74 -21.18 15.28 -17.56
C THR A 74 -20.36 15.98 -16.49
N LYS A 75 -19.34 15.32 -15.94
CA LYS A 75 -18.53 15.85 -14.86
C LYS A 75 -17.40 16.71 -15.41
N TRP A 76 -16.91 17.64 -14.58
CA TRP A 76 -15.89 18.59 -15.01
C TRP A 76 -14.58 17.89 -15.43
N TRP A 77 -14.22 16.77 -14.80
CA TRP A 77 -13.01 16.00 -15.13
C TRP A 77 -13.15 15.17 -16.41
N ASP A 78 -14.38 14.98 -16.92
CA ASP A 78 -14.60 14.27 -18.18
C ASP A 78 -14.49 15.21 -19.40
N GLN A 79 -14.30 16.51 -19.19
CA GLN A 79 -14.22 17.50 -20.26
C GLN A 79 -12.87 17.45 -20.99
N LYS A 80 -12.84 17.97 -22.21
CA LYS A 80 -11.69 17.88 -23.12
C LYS A 80 -10.40 18.42 -22.50
N GLU A 81 -10.52 19.47 -21.69
CA GLU A 81 -9.42 20.15 -21.02
C GLU A 81 -8.72 19.26 -19.98
N PHE A 82 -9.38 18.19 -19.53
CA PHE A 82 -8.89 17.27 -18.50
C PHE A 82 -8.55 15.87 -19.05
N GLN A 83 -8.61 15.67 -20.37
CA GLN A 83 -8.21 14.41 -20.99
C GLN A 83 -6.69 14.18 -20.98
N ASP A 84 -5.90 15.26 -20.89
CA ASP A 84 -4.45 15.22 -20.79
C ASP A 84 -3.94 16.42 -19.99
N LEU A 85 -2.69 16.36 -19.53
CA LEU A 85 -2.00 17.49 -18.94
C LEU A 85 -1.63 18.52 -20.02
N ASP A 86 -1.70 19.79 -19.65
CA ASP A 86 -1.20 20.86 -20.50
C ASP A 86 0.33 20.88 -20.57
N ALA A 87 0.89 21.64 -21.52
CA ALA A 87 2.33 21.72 -21.74
C ALA A 87 3.10 22.27 -20.53
N VAL A 88 2.50 23.15 -19.72
CA VAL A 88 3.14 23.72 -18.53
C VAL A 88 3.16 22.70 -17.40
N GLN A 89 2.08 21.96 -17.21
CA GLN A 89 1.98 20.85 -16.28
C GLN A 89 3.02 19.76 -16.62
N TYR A 90 3.17 19.40 -17.89
CA TYR A 90 4.21 18.46 -18.32
C TYR A 90 5.64 18.95 -18.05
N ARG A 91 5.93 20.24 -18.22
CA ARG A 91 7.26 20.80 -17.84
C ARG A 91 7.52 20.70 -16.34
N ARG A 92 6.48 20.95 -15.51
CA ARG A 92 6.57 20.79 -14.06
C ARG A 92 6.81 19.33 -13.67
N LEU A 93 6.08 18.40 -14.29
CA LEU A 93 6.28 16.96 -14.11
C LEU A 93 7.73 16.58 -14.46
N GLN A 94 8.23 17.00 -15.62
CA GLN A 94 9.61 16.72 -16.03
C GLN A 94 10.64 17.25 -15.03
N TRP A 95 10.44 18.45 -14.48
CA TRP A 95 11.32 18.99 -13.45
C TRP A 95 11.32 18.15 -12.18
N VAL A 96 10.16 17.68 -11.73
CA VAL A 96 10.04 16.76 -10.58
C VAL A 96 10.80 15.46 -10.87
N ARG A 97 10.57 14.86 -12.04
CA ARG A 97 11.24 13.61 -12.45
C ARG A 97 12.77 13.74 -12.52
N ASN A 98 13.27 14.90 -12.94
CA ASN A 98 14.71 15.14 -13.06
C ASN A 98 15.40 15.51 -11.74
N LYS A 99 14.67 16.10 -10.77
CA LYS A 99 15.28 16.71 -9.58
C LYS A 99 14.92 16.03 -8.27
N TYR A 100 13.76 15.39 -8.18
CA TYR A 100 13.21 14.90 -6.91
C TYR A 100 12.88 13.40 -6.93
N THR A 101 12.86 12.76 -8.10
CA THR A 101 12.57 11.33 -8.20
C THR A 101 13.82 10.51 -7.84
N ILE A 102 13.79 9.89 -6.67
CA ILE A 102 14.86 9.01 -6.16
C ILE A 102 14.69 7.53 -6.54
N TYR A 103 13.49 7.14 -6.97
CA TYR A 103 13.18 5.81 -7.49
C TYR A 103 12.08 5.91 -8.55
N ASN A 104 12.27 5.21 -9.66
CA ASN A 104 11.30 5.13 -10.74
C ASN A 104 11.32 3.72 -11.36
N TYR A 105 10.20 3.01 -11.25
CA TYR A 105 10.06 1.65 -11.77
C TYR A 105 10.24 1.58 -13.30
N CYS A 106 9.87 2.64 -14.03
CA CYS A 106 10.06 2.69 -15.48
C CYS A 106 11.53 2.64 -15.91
N THR A 107 12.45 3.06 -15.04
CA THR A 107 13.90 3.02 -15.25
C THR A 107 14.60 1.87 -14.53
N ASP A 108 13.89 1.13 -13.67
CA ASP A 108 14.42 -0.01 -12.93
C ASP A 108 14.52 -1.24 -13.84
N ARG A 109 15.64 -1.37 -14.54
CA ARG A 109 15.90 -2.47 -15.47
C ARG A 109 16.18 -3.80 -14.78
N VAL A 110 16.50 -3.78 -13.48
CA VAL A 110 16.72 -5.00 -12.69
C VAL A 110 15.36 -5.67 -12.43
N ARG A 111 14.38 -4.87 -12.00
CA ARG A 111 13.02 -5.37 -11.73
C ARG A 111 12.19 -5.52 -13.00
N PHE A 112 12.32 -4.58 -13.94
CA PHE A 112 11.58 -4.54 -15.20
C PHE A 112 12.53 -4.51 -16.40
N PRO A 113 13.06 -5.67 -16.83
CA PRO A 113 13.89 -5.76 -18.02
C PRO A 113 13.17 -5.27 -19.29
N ALA A 114 11.88 -5.59 -19.40
CA ALA A 114 10.98 -5.01 -20.40
C ALA A 114 10.27 -3.79 -19.81
N VAL A 115 10.32 -2.67 -20.52
CA VAL A 115 9.71 -1.42 -20.06
C VAL A 115 8.18 -1.55 -20.13
N PRO A 116 7.45 -1.23 -19.05
CA PRO A 116 6.00 -1.13 -19.09
C PRO A 116 5.53 -0.10 -20.14
N ILE A 117 4.42 -0.39 -20.83
CA ILE A 117 3.97 0.35 -22.02
C ILE A 117 3.48 1.77 -21.68
N GLU A 118 2.96 1.95 -20.47
CA GLU A 118 2.49 3.21 -19.92
C GLU A 118 3.61 4.21 -19.74
N CYS A 119 4.84 3.77 -19.45
CA CYS A 119 5.97 4.64 -19.13
C CYS A 119 6.22 5.71 -20.20
N ARG A 120 6.04 5.36 -21.49
CA ARG A 120 6.18 6.32 -22.59
C ARG A 120 5.02 7.31 -22.67
N ARG A 121 3.79 6.87 -22.40
CA ARG A 121 2.61 7.74 -22.39
C ARG A 121 2.68 8.71 -21.22
N ASP A 122 3.06 8.21 -20.05
CA ASP A 122 3.08 8.95 -18.79
C ASP A 122 4.30 9.88 -18.67
N ARG A 123 5.23 9.81 -19.65
CA ARG A 123 6.47 10.59 -19.73
C ARG A 123 7.41 10.37 -18.54
N ASP A 124 7.46 9.11 -18.11
CA ASP A 124 8.35 8.64 -17.06
C ASP A 124 9.71 8.15 -17.61
N ILE A 125 9.87 8.15 -18.94
CA ILE A 125 11.10 7.89 -19.71
C ILE A 125 11.19 8.77 -20.96
#